data_AF-A0ABC9G7Q0-F1
#
_entry.id   AF-A0ABC9G7Q0-F1
#
_cell.length_a   1.000
_cell.length_b   1.000
_cell.length_c   1.000
_cell.angle_alpha   90.00
_cell.angle_beta   90.00
_cell.angle_gamma   90.00
#
_symmetry.space_group_name_H-M   'P 1'
#
loop_
_entity.id
_entity.type
_entity.pdbx_description
1 polymer ?
#
loop_
_entity_poly.entity_id
_entity_poly.type
_entity_poly.pdbx_seq_one_letter_code
_entity_poly.pdbx_strand_id
1 'polypeptide(L)'
;MVFGRSKPSSSTTPTAPSKAAAACSELRAAYHECFNRWYAEKFAKGQFQKDDCADHWHKYRACLEEHLEDKHLRQILLDAETSAFYARPEVDPPSGQGATK
;
A
#
# COMPACT_ATOMS: atom_id res chain seq x y z
N MET A 1 52.23 5.93 -12.70
CA MET A 1 50.98 5.49 -12.04
C MET A 1 50.23 6.73 -11.61
N VAL A 2 49.11 7.05 -12.25
CA VAL A 2 48.34 8.29 -12.01
C VAL A 2 47.27 8.07 -10.93
N PHE A 3 47.13 9.06 -10.08
CA PHE A 3 46.38 9.07 -8.83
C PHE A 3 44.88 8.75 -9.02
N GLY A 4 44.37 7.87 -8.15
CA GLY A 4 42.97 7.44 -8.12
C GLY A 4 42.02 8.60 -7.83
N ARG A 5 40.97 8.68 -8.64
CA ARG A 5 39.85 9.63 -8.46
C ARG A 5 39.00 9.18 -7.28
N SER A 6 39.19 9.81 -6.11
CA SER A 6 38.24 9.69 -5.00
C SER A 6 36.89 10.26 -5.45
N LYS A 7 35.94 9.38 -5.70
CA LYS A 7 34.55 9.70 -6.02
C LYS A 7 33.88 10.19 -4.73
N PRO A 8 33.30 11.40 -4.67
CA PRO A 8 32.61 11.84 -3.47
C PRO A 8 31.42 10.92 -3.23
N SER A 9 31.41 10.29 -2.05
CA SER A 9 30.29 9.51 -1.55
C SER A 9 29.10 10.45 -1.46
N SER A 10 28.11 10.23 -2.32
CA SER A 10 26.83 10.93 -2.30
C SER A 10 26.23 10.80 -0.91
N SER A 11 26.27 11.89 -0.16
CA SER A 11 25.61 12.04 1.12
C SER A 11 24.15 11.63 1.00
N THR A 12 23.75 10.58 1.71
CA THR A 12 22.35 10.23 1.95
C THR A 12 21.76 11.30 2.84
N THR A 13 21.33 12.41 2.25
CA THR A 13 20.44 13.37 2.91
C THR A 13 19.15 12.62 3.22
N PRO A 14 18.60 12.66 4.45
CA PRO A 14 17.24 12.18 4.67
C PRO A 14 16.34 13.03 3.78
N THR A 15 15.84 12.42 2.70
CA THR A 15 14.87 13.04 1.80
C THR A 15 13.73 13.52 2.67
N ALA A 16 13.54 14.84 2.76
CA ALA A 16 12.47 15.41 3.55
C ALA A 16 11.16 14.74 3.13
N PRO A 17 10.30 14.33 4.08
CA PRO A 17 9.02 13.75 3.74
C PRO A 17 8.26 14.75 2.86
N SER A 18 7.61 14.25 1.82
CA SER A 18 6.74 15.10 1.01
C SER A 18 5.70 15.79 1.91
N LYS A 19 5.23 16.97 1.52
CA LYS A 19 4.22 17.73 2.28
C LYS A 19 3.00 16.86 2.63
N ALA A 20 2.57 16.01 1.71
CA ALA A 20 1.52 15.00 1.94
C ALA A 20 1.91 13.96 3.01
N ALA A 21 3.14 13.43 2.97
CA ALA A 21 3.61 12.48 3.97
C ALA A 21 3.72 13.10 5.37
N ALA A 22 4.09 14.38 5.47
CA ALA A 22 4.13 15.09 6.73
C ALA A 22 2.72 15.36 7.28
N ALA A 23 1.81 15.88 6.44
CA ALA A 23 0.43 16.20 6.83
C ALA A 23 -0.39 14.96 7.23
N CYS A 24 -0.18 13.83 6.54
CA CYS A 24 -0.94 12.59 6.77
C CYS A 24 -0.21 11.57 7.66
N SER A 25 0.84 11.99 8.37
CA SER A 25 1.72 11.11 9.15
C SER A 25 0.98 10.34 10.26
N GLU A 26 0.12 11.02 11.02
CA GLU A 26 -0.69 10.41 12.09
C GLU A 26 -1.71 9.39 11.55
N LEU A 27 -2.39 9.73 10.45
CA LEU A 27 -3.36 8.84 9.79
C LEU A 27 -2.66 7.61 9.19
N ARG A 28 -1.46 7.81 8.64
CA ARG A 28 -0.61 6.72 8.16
C ARG A 28 -0.23 5.78 9.30
N ALA A 29 0.20 6.33 10.44
CA ALA A 29 0.60 5.53 11.60
C ALA A 29 -0.57 4.67 12.11
N ALA A 30 -1.75 5.26 12.26
CA ALA A 30 -2.95 4.54 12.69
C ALA A 30 -3.35 3.41 11.72
N TYR A 31 -3.29 3.68 10.40
CA TYR A 31 -3.53 2.64 9.39
C TYR A 31 -2.48 1.53 9.45
N HIS A 32 -1.19 1.87 9.53
CA HIS A 32 -0.11 0.89 9.61
C HIS A 32 -0.20 0.02 10.87
N GLU A 33 -0.54 0.60 12.02
CA GLU A 33 -0.71 -0.18 13.26
C GLU A 33 -1.85 -1.18 13.12
N CYS A 34 -3.01 -0.73 12.62
CA CYS A 34 -4.14 -1.62 12.36
C CYS A 34 -3.76 -2.73 11.37
N PHE A 35 -3.15 -2.36 10.24
CA PHE A 35 -2.77 -3.28 9.18
C PHE A 35 -1.76 -4.32 9.68
N ASN A 36 -0.74 -3.92 10.43
CA ASN A 36 0.28 -4.84 10.95
C ASN A 36 -0.34 -5.87 11.90
N ARG A 37 -1.25 -5.44 12.79
CA ARG A 37 -1.98 -6.35 13.69
C ARG A 37 -2.87 -7.30 12.89
N TRP A 38 -3.67 -6.77 11.98
CA TRP A 38 -4.53 -7.57 11.11
C TRP A 38 -3.72 -8.56 10.27
N TYR A 39 -2.58 -8.15 9.73
CA TYR A 39 -1.72 -9.00 8.93
C TYR A 39 -1.21 -10.21 9.75
N ALA A 40 -0.69 -9.96 10.96
CA ALA A 40 -0.17 -11.01 11.82
C ALA A 40 -1.25 -11.98 12.33
N GLU A 41 -2.45 -11.47 12.64
CA GLU A 41 -3.49 -12.25 13.30
C GLU A 41 -4.51 -12.88 12.36
N LYS A 42 -4.77 -12.24 11.21
CA LYS A 42 -5.84 -12.58 10.27
C LYS A 42 -5.27 -13.08 8.97
N PHE A 43 -4.52 -12.23 8.26
CA PHE A 43 -3.99 -12.55 6.94
C PHE A 43 -3.04 -13.75 6.98
N ALA A 44 -2.04 -13.73 7.86
CA ALA A 44 -1.06 -14.80 8.00
C ALA A 44 -1.67 -16.17 8.39
N LYS A 45 -2.89 -16.16 8.94
CA LYS A 45 -3.64 -17.37 9.33
C LYS A 45 -4.72 -17.76 8.31
N GLY A 46 -4.77 -17.09 7.16
CA GLY A 46 -5.76 -17.35 6.10
C GLY A 46 -7.17 -16.80 6.38
N GLN A 47 -7.34 -15.91 7.35
CA GLN A 47 -8.63 -15.31 7.72
C GLN A 47 -8.75 -13.87 7.19
N PHE A 48 -8.64 -13.66 5.87
CA PHE A 48 -8.59 -12.32 5.27
C PHE A 48 -9.92 -11.79 4.73
N GLN A 49 -11.03 -12.52 4.92
CA GLN A 49 -12.35 -12.16 4.36
C GLN A 49 -12.98 -10.89 4.94
N LYS A 50 -12.35 -10.26 5.94
CA LYS A 50 -12.88 -9.07 6.59
C LYS A 50 -11.82 -7.98 6.64
N ASP A 51 -12.16 -6.83 6.05
CA ASP A 51 -11.34 -5.62 6.08
C ASP A 51 -11.59 -4.81 7.36
N ASP A 52 -11.00 -5.22 8.48
CA ASP A 52 -11.12 -4.50 9.77
C ASP A 52 -10.40 -3.13 9.78
N CYS A 53 -9.52 -2.87 8.80
CA CYS A 53 -8.73 -1.63 8.71
C CYS A 53 -9.21 -0.67 7.61
N ALA A 54 -10.34 -0.97 6.94
CA ALA A 54 -10.88 -0.13 5.86
C ALA A 54 -11.10 1.33 6.30
N ASP A 55 -11.68 1.56 7.49
CA ASP A 55 -11.92 2.91 8.00
C ASP A 55 -10.64 3.75 8.14
N HIS A 56 -9.55 3.12 8.62
CA HIS A 56 -8.25 3.78 8.73
C HIS A 56 -7.66 4.09 7.36
N TRP A 57 -7.83 3.17 6.41
CA TRP A 57 -7.41 3.36 5.02
C TRP A 57 -8.14 4.52 4.35
N HIS A 58 -9.46 4.59 4.47
CA HIS A 58 -10.26 5.65 3.87
C HIS A 58 -9.87 7.04 4.40
N LYS A 59 -9.63 7.18 5.71
CA LYS A 59 -9.17 8.44 6.31
C LYS A 59 -7.79 8.83 5.81
N TYR A 60 -6.85 7.89 5.78
CA TYR A 60 -5.50 8.14 5.29
C TYR A 60 -5.50 8.53 3.81
N ARG A 61 -6.27 7.83 2.98
CA ARG A 61 -6.41 8.12 1.55
C ARG A 61 -6.98 9.51 1.31
N ALA A 62 -8.08 9.88 1.96
CA ALA A 62 -8.69 11.21 1.81
C ALA A 62 -7.69 12.33 2.13
N CYS A 63 -6.84 12.14 3.14
CA CYS A 63 -5.77 13.07 3.45
C CYS A 63 -4.71 13.14 2.33
N LEU A 64 -4.30 12.00 1.77
CA LEU A 64 -3.37 11.98 0.64
C LEU A 64 -3.96 12.67 -0.59
N GLU A 65 -5.22 12.41 -0.88
CA GLU A 65 -5.94 13.05 -1.98
C GLU A 65 -5.98 14.56 -1.82
N GLU A 66 -6.07 15.11 -0.61
CA GLU A 66 -6.04 16.56 -0.39
C GLU A 66 -4.63 17.15 -0.55
N HIS A 67 -3.60 16.47 -0.01
CA HIS A 67 -2.26 17.05 0.14
C HIS A 67 -1.25 16.65 -0.94
N LEU A 68 -1.56 15.73 -1.84
CA LEU A 68 -0.66 15.34 -2.94
C LEU A 68 -0.57 16.45 -4.00
N GLU A 69 0.52 17.16 -4.14
CA GLU A 69 0.56 18.26 -5.15
C GLU A 69 0.70 17.72 -6.59
N ASP A 70 1.15 16.47 -6.73
CA ASP A 70 1.37 15.80 -8.01
C ASP A 70 0.07 15.15 -8.53
N LYS A 71 -0.40 15.64 -9.69
CA LYS A 71 -1.63 15.16 -10.34
C LYS A 71 -1.54 13.71 -10.78
N HIS A 72 -0.36 13.25 -11.19
CA HIS A 72 -0.15 11.87 -11.62
C HIS A 72 -0.25 10.92 -10.43
N LEU A 73 0.36 11.28 -9.30
CA LEU A 73 0.26 10.51 -8.07
C LEU A 73 -1.18 10.48 -7.52
N ARG A 74 -1.92 11.59 -7.60
CA ARG A 74 -3.37 11.58 -7.28
C ARG A 74 -4.13 10.63 -8.20
N GLN A 75 -3.90 10.68 -9.51
CA GLN A 75 -4.60 9.82 -10.47
C GLN A 75 -4.38 8.33 -10.14
N ILE A 76 -3.15 7.93 -9.84
CA ILE A 76 -2.84 6.54 -9.45
C ILE A 76 -3.62 6.12 -8.19
N LEU A 77 -3.79 7.03 -7.23
CA LEU A 77 -4.56 6.77 -6.00
C LEU A 77 -6.06 6.58 -6.28
N LEU A 78 -6.65 7.39 -7.15
CA LEU A 78 -8.05 7.26 -7.56
C LEU A 78 -8.28 6.01 -8.42
N ASP A 79 -7.34 5.70 -9.30
CA ASP A 79 -7.40 4.53 -10.17
C ASP A 79 -7.32 3.24 -9.34
N ALA A 80 -6.53 3.22 -8.26
CA ALA A 80 -6.46 2.07 -7.36
C ALA A 80 -7.81 1.75 -6.70
N GLU A 81 -8.63 2.75 -6.38
CA GLU A 81 -9.98 2.55 -5.83
C GLU A 81 -10.95 2.00 -6.88
N THR A 82 -10.88 2.52 -8.10
CA THR A 82 -11.81 2.16 -9.18
C THR A 82 -11.35 0.96 -10.00
N SER A 83 -10.14 0.45 -9.75
CA SER A 83 -9.55 -0.64 -10.50
C SER A 83 -10.35 -1.93 -10.32
N ALA A 84 -11.11 -2.27 -11.36
CA ALA A 84 -11.86 -3.51 -11.51
C ALA A 84 -10.98 -4.79 -11.42
N PHE A 85 -9.66 -4.63 -11.43
CA PHE A 85 -8.69 -5.72 -11.23
C PHE A 85 -8.68 -6.27 -9.79
N TYR A 86 -8.94 -5.44 -8.76
CA TYR A 86 -9.14 -5.92 -7.38
C TYR A 86 -10.60 -6.26 -7.08
N ALA A 87 -11.55 -5.78 -7.89
CA ALA A 87 -12.98 -6.07 -7.75
C ALA A 87 -13.43 -7.34 -8.49
N ARG A 88 -12.53 -8.31 -8.74
CA ARG A 88 -12.97 -9.65 -9.18
C ARG A 88 -13.44 -10.42 -7.95
N PRO A 89 -14.75 -10.70 -7.79
CA PRO A 89 -15.17 -11.74 -6.87
C PRO A 89 -14.52 -13.05 -7.32
N GLU A 90 -13.95 -13.78 -6.36
CA GLU A 90 -13.39 -15.12 -6.56
C GLU A 90 -14.43 -16.00 -7.26
N VAL A 91 -14.17 -16.37 -8.51
CA VAL A 91 -14.80 -17.54 -9.12
C VAL A 91 -14.04 -18.73 -8.56
N ASP A 92 -14.68 -19.40 -7.60
CA ASP A 92 -14.28 -20.67 -7.02
C ASP A 92 -13.75 -21.65 -8.10
N PRO A 93 -12.61 -22.35 -7.88
CA PRO A 93 -12.14 -23.36 -8.82
C PRO A 93 -13.11 -24.56 -8.80
N PRO A 94 -13.59 -25.06 -9.97
CA PRO A 94 -14.44 -26.23 -9.98
C PRO A 94 -13.69 -27.42 -9.38
N SER A 95 -14.15 -27.83 -8.21
CA SER A 95 -13.83 -29.09 -7.55
C SER A 95 -13.87 -30.25 -8.55
N GLY A 96 -12.80 -31.04 -8.56
CA GLY A 96 -12.48 -32.01 -9.58
C GLY A 96 -13.60 -33.01 -9.89
N GLN A 97 -13.82 -33.25 -11.19
CA GLN A 97 -14.57 -34.41 -11.66
C GLN A 97 -13.58 -35.56 -11.90
N GLY A 98 -13.43 -36.40 -10.87
CA GLY A 98 -12.97 -37.77 -11.07
C GLY A 98 -14.11 -38.57 -11.69
N ALA A 99 -14.06 -38.78 -13.00
CA ALA A 99 -14.93 -39.73 -13.68
C ALA A 99 -14.27 -41.13 -13.66
N THR A 100 -14.70 -41.97 -12.73
CA THR A 100 -14.51 -43.42 -12.79
C THR A 100 -15.87 -44.08 -12.89
N LYS A 101 -16.21 -44.60 -14.08
CA LYS A 101 -16.77 -45.94 -14.33
C LYS A 101 -17.24 -46.07 -15.78
#